data_AF-R5I2D9-F1
#
_entry.id   AF-R5I2D9-F1
#
_cell.length_a   1.000
_cell.length_b   1.000
_cell.length_c   1.000
_cell.angle_alpha   90.00
_cell.angle_beta   90.00
_cell.angle_gamma   90.00
#
_symmetry.space_group_name_H-M   'P 1'
#
loop_
_entity.id
_entity.type
_entity.pdbx_description
1 polymer ?
#
loop_
_entity_poly.entity_id
_entity_poly.type
_entity_poly.pdbx_seq_one_letter_code
_entity_poly.pdbx_strand_id
1 'polypeptide(L)'
;MIYIGIDTGTNTGYAEWDSKKGRLLEVDSLPIHKAMERVKAYADQEKATGEKLVCVRVEDPRQRNWFGTERMTREEERKRLQGVGSVKRDASIWEDYLKDLGVSFEMVAPKRNVTKLKQETFKRYTGWDKRTNEHGRDAAMLVFGY
;
A
#
# COMPACT_ATOMS: atom_id res chain seq x y z
N MET A 1 14.98 6.76 7.22
CA MET A 1 13.52 6.79 7.41
C MET A 1 13.00 5.51 6.80
N ILE A 2 12.07 4.84 7.45
CA ILE A 2 11.38 3.68 6.89
C ILE A 2 10.11 4.19 6.20
N TYR A 3 9.93 3.80 4.95
CA TYR A 3 8.69 4.05 4.21
C TYR A 3 7.90 2.76 4.15
N ILE A 4 6.65 2.80 4.60
CA ILE A 4 5.76 1.64 4.58
C ILE A 4 4.72 1.84 3.48
N GLY A 5 4.65 0.93 2.52
CA GLY A 5 3.65 0.93 1.47
C GLY A 5 2.49 0.02 1.85
N ILE A 6 1.26 0.52 1.71
CA ILE A 6 0.01 -0.20 1.98
C ILE A 6 -0.87 -0.18 0.73
N ASP A 7 -1.09 -1.34 0.12
CA ASP A 7 -2.12 -1.55 -0.90
C ASP A 7 -3.41 -2.02 -0.21
N THR A 8 -4.48 -1.24 -0.33
CA THR A 8 -5.73 -1.49 0.40
C THR A 8 -6.62 -2.47 -0.35
N GLY A 9 -7.20 -3.42 0.40
CA GLY A 9 -8.09 -4.44 -0.14
C GLY A 9 -8.19 -5.68 0.76
N THR A 10 -8.94 -6.68 0.31
CA THR A 10 -9.20 -7.93 1.07
C THR A 10 -7.91 -8.63 1.50
N ASN A 11 -6.90 -8.60 0.64
CA ASN A 11 -5.53 -8.95 0.98
C ASN A 11 -4.70 -7.66 0.94
N THR A 12 -4.26 -7.18 2.11
CA THR A 12 -3.51 -5.92 2.19
C THR A 12 -2.09 -6.16 1.71
N GLY A 13 -1.66 -5.46 0.68
CA GLY A 13 -0.26 -5.46 0.28
C GLY A 13 0.55 -4.66 1.29
N TYR A 14 1.71 -5.18 1.69
CA TYR A 14 2.58 -4.57 2.67
C TYR A 14 4.02 -4.55 2.15
N ALA A 15 4.68 -3.40 2.22
CA ALA A 15 6.08 -3.30 1.89
C ALA A 15 6.81 -2.30 2.79
N GLU A 16 8.08 -2.57 3.04
CA GLU A 16 8.98 -1.70 3.78
C GLU A 16 10.15 -1.28 2.90
N TRP A 17 10.45 0.01 2.88
CA TRP A 17 11.57 0.58 2.16
C TRP A 17 12.46 1.38 3.11
N ASP A 18 13.76 1.09 3.10
CA ASP A 18 14.74 1.82 3.88
C ASP A 18 15.39 2.90 3.01
N SER A 19 15.04 4.17 3.24
CA SER A 19 15.57 5.28 2.45
C SER A 19 17.08 5.50 2.65
N LYS A 20 17.65 5.08 3.79
CA LYS A 20 19.09 5.20 4.03
C LYS A 20 19.86 4.15 3.23
N LYS A 21 19.29 2.95 3.09
CA LYS A 21 19.92 1.84 2.33
C LYS A 21 19.51 1.81 0.86
N GLY A 22 18.48 2.55 0.47
CA GLY A 22 17.93 2.57 -0.88
C GLY A 22 17.44 1.20 -1.34
N ARG A 23 16.81 0.42 -0.45
CA ARG A 23 16.34 -0.94 -0.76
C ARG A 23 15.08 -1.33 0.00
N LEU A 24 14.34 -2.28 -0.56
CA LEU A 24 13.22 -2.93 0.12
C LEU A 24 13.75 -3.84 1.25
N LEU A 25 13.10 -3.77 2.41
CA LEU A 25 13.34 -4.67 3.53
C LEU A 25 12.35 -5.82 3.56
N GLU A 26 11.11 -5.53 3.20
CA GLU A 26 10.01 -6.50 3.19
C GLU A 26 9.02 -6.21 2.08
N VAL A 27 8.47 -7.27 1.48
CA VAL A 27 7.39 -7.23 0.51
C VAL A 27 6.53 -8.45 0.75
N ASP A 28 5.30 -8.25 1.21
CA ASP A 28 4.37 -9.33 1.54
C ASP A 28 2.91 -8.92 1.29
N SER A 29 1.98 -9.86 1.48
CA SER A 29 0.57 -9.53 1.66
C SER A 29 0.06 -10.16 2.95
N LEU A 30 -0.59 -9.34 3.76
CA LEU A 30 -1.01 -9.67 5.11
C LEU A 30 -2.49 -9.32 5.28
N PRO A 31 -3.16 -9.92 6.26
CA PRO A 31 -4.42 -9.39 6.77
C PRO A 31 -4.23 -7.97 7.31
N ILE A 32 -5.24 -7.11 7.15
CA ILE A 32 -5.19 -5.70 7.56
C ILE A 32 -4.75 -5.50 9.02
N HIS A 33 -5.22 -6.33 9.95
CA HIS A 33 -4.88 -6.23 11.37
C HIS A 33 -3.39 -6.52 11.62
N LYS A 34 -2.76 -7.43 10.85
CA LYS A 34 -1.33 -7.71 10.93
C LYS A 34 -0.50 -6.57 10.37
N ALA A 35 -0.94 -5.95 9.29
CA ALA A 35 -0.31 -4.73 8.78
C ALA A 35 -0.39 -3.59 9.80
N MET A 36 -1.53 -3.41 10.46
CA MET A 36 -1.73 -2.40 11.52
C MET A 36 -0.82 -2.63 12.73
N GLU A 37 -0.71 -3.87 13.22
CA GLU A 37 0.21 -4.24 14.31
C GLU A 37 1.65 -3.81 14.00
N ARG A 38 2.11 -4.00 12.76
CA ARG A 38 3.45 -3.60 12.33
C ARG A 38 3.64 -2.09 12.28
N VAL A 39 2.68 -1.36 11.71
CA VAL A 39 2.73 0.11 11.69
C VAL A 39 2.74 0.67 13.11
N LYS A 40 1.93 0.10 14.01
CA LYS A 40 1.92 0.48 15.44
C LYS A 40 3.27 0.27 16.10
N ALA A 41 3.97 -0.82 15.80
CA ALA A 41 5.30 -1.06 16.38
C ALA A 41 6.28 0.07 16.03
N TYR A 42 6.26 0.57 14.79
CA TYR A 42 7.06 1.74 14.40
C TYR A 42 6.57 3.03 15.09
N ALA A 43 5.26 3.24 15.19
CA ALA A 43 4.68 4.39 15.90
C ALA A 43 5.11 4.44 17.38
N ASP A 44 5.09 3.29 18.05
CA ASP A 44 5.51 3.16 19.45
C ASP A 44 7.02 3.44 19.60
N GLN A 45 7.84 3.05 18.61
CA GLN A 45 9.26 3.40 18.56
C GLN A 45 9.51 4.89 18.34
N GLU A 46 8.75 5.55 17.45
CA GLU A 46 8.81 7.01 17.26
C GLU A 46 8.46 7.74 18.57
N LYS A 47 7.43 7.29 19.28
CA LYS A 47 7.05 7.86 20.58
C LYS A 47 8.12 7.67 21.65
N ALA A 48 8.80 6.52 21.66
CA ALA A 48 9.86 6.23 22.63
C ALA A 48 11.15 7.02 22.37
N THR A 49 11.50 7.24 21.10
CA THR A 49 12.73 7.95 20.69
C THR A 49 12.55 9.45 20.53
N GLY A 50 11.32 9.91 20.25
CA GLY A 50 11.01 11.29 19.86
C GLY A 50 11.44 11.63 18.43
N GLU A 51 12.00 10.67 17.68
CA GLU A 51 12.43 10.87 16.31
C GLU A 51 11.39 10.33 15.33
N LYS A 52 11.24 11.00 14.19
CA LYS A 52 10.46 10.45 13.08
C LYS A 52 11.25 9.34 12.39
N LEU A 53 10.74 8.13 12.47
CA LEU A 53 11.33 6.90 11.95
C LEU A 53 10.54 6.34 10.77
N VAL A 54 9.23 6.59 10.70
CA VAL A 54 8.33 5.98 9.71
C VAL A 54 7.47 7.00 8.97
N CYS A 55 7.28 6.74 7.67
CA CYS A 55 6.25 7.39 6.86
C CYS A 55 5.42 6.32 6.13
N VAL A 56 4.09 6.35 6.31
CA VAL A 56 3.19 5.36 5.71
C VAL A 56 2.55 5.92 4.44
N ARG A 57 2.66 5.22 3.31
CA ARG A 57 2.00 5.55 2.05
C ARG A 57 0.89 4.55 1.78
N VAL A 58 -0.35 5.00 1.75
CA VAL A 58 -1.53 4.14 1.58
C VAL A 58 -2.16 4.42 0.23
N GLU A 59 -2.43 3.39 -0.57
CA GLU A 59 -3.22 3.55 -1.78
C GLU A 59 -4.69 3.88 -1.44
N ASP A 60 -5.19 4.99 -2.01
CA ASP A 60 -6.54 5.50 -1.77
C ASP A 60 -7.36 5.51 -3.08
N PRO A 61 -8.26 4.53 -3.29
CA PRO A 61 -9.11 4.49 -4.48
C PRO A 61 -10.11 5.66 -4.53
N ARG A 62 -10.34 6.38 -3.43
CA ARG A 62 -11.23 7.57 -3.40
C ARG A 62 -10.64 8.73 -4.20
N GLN A 63 -9.32 8.81 -4.33
CA GLN A 63 -8.60 9.85 -5.08
C GLN A 63 -8.47 9.56 -6.59
N ARG A 64 -9.13 8.52 -7.09
CA ARG A 64 -9.05 8.11 -8.50
C ARG A 64 -9.78 9.13 -9.40
N ASN A 65 -9.03 9.77 -10.29
CA ASN A 65 -9.55 10.80 -11.21
C ASN A 65 -9.95 10.28 -12.60
N TRP A 66 -9.82 8.99 -12.88
CA TRP A 66 -10.23 8.37 -14.15
C TRP A 66 -11.29 7.29 -13.92
N PHE A 67 -12.50 7.57 -14.37
CA PHE A 67 -13.56 6.58 -14.52
C PHE A 67 -13.46 5.98 -15.92
N GLY A 68 -13.36 4.65 -15.98
CA GLY A 68 -13.22 3.93 -17.25
C GLY A 68 -14.52 3.99 -18.03
N THR A 69 -14.47 4.59 -19.22
CA THR A 69 -15.45 4.47 -20.31
C THR A 69 -15.39 3.09 -20.98
N GLU A 70 -15.10 2.03 -20.22
CA GLU A 70 -15.06 0.66 -20.73
C GLU A 70 -16.50 0.14 -20.79
N ARG A 71 -16.97 -0.25 -21.99
CA ARG A 71 -18.20 -1.03 -22.13
C ARG A 71 -17.99 -2.38 -21.46
N MET A 72 -18.47 -2.51 -20.23
CA MET A 72 -18.50 -3.75 -19.49
C MET A 72 -19.90 -4.36 -19.52
N THR A 73 -19.99 -5.68 -19.34
CA THR A 73 -21.29 -6.31 -19.13
C THR A 73 -21.86 -5.89 -17.77
N ARG A 74 -23.19 -5.89 -17.63
CA ARG A 74 -23.89 -5.53 -16.38
C ARG A 74 -23.41 -6.34 -15.16
N GLU A 75 -23.00 -7.59 -15.35
CA GLU A 75 -22.52 -8.45 -14.26
C GLU A 75 -21.13 -8.05 -13.78
N GLU A 76 -20.22 -7.70 -14.69
CA GLU A 76 -18.88 -7.23 -14.36
C GLU A 76 -18.92 -5.86 -13.68
N GLU A 77 -19.81 -4.98 -14.14
CA GLU A 77 -20.07 -3.68 -13.51
C GLU A 77 -20.55 -3.88 -12.08
N ARG A 78 -21.51 -4.77 -11.84
CA ARG A 78 -22.05 -5.05 -10.49
C ARG A 78 -21.00 -5.63 -9.55
N LYS A 79 -20.14 -6.54 -10.02
CA LYS A 79 -19.02 -7.09 -9.23
C LYS A 79 -17.98 -6.02 -8.90
N ARG A 80 -17.60 -5.18 -9.87
CA ARG A 80 -16.68 -4.05 -9.63
C ARG A 80 -17.27 -3.07 -8.61
N LEU A 81 -18.54 -2.69 -8.75
CA LEU A 81 -19.20 -1.76 -7.85
C LEU A 81 -19.27 -2.28 -6.40
N GLN A 82 -19.53 -3.57 -6.20
CA GLN A 82 -19.52 -4.18 -4.86
C GLN A 82 -18.12 -4.17 -4.23
N GLY A 83 -17.07 -4.46 -5.01
CA GLY A 83 -15.68 -4.41 -4.53
C GLY A 83 -15.23 -2.99 -4.17
N VAL A 84 -15.61 -1.99 -4.97
CA VAL A 84 -15.20 -0.58 -4.78
C VAL A 84 -15.66 -0.03 -3.42
N GLY A 85 -16.83 -0.41 -2.94
CA GLY A 85 -17.32 0.00 -1.63
C GLY A 85 -16.44 -0.51 -0.47
N SER A 86 -15.97 -1.76 -0.56
CA SER A 86 -15.10 -2.36 0.47
C SER A 86 -13.74 -1.65 0.52
N VAL A 87 -13.10 -1.46 -0.64
CA VAL A 87 -11.75 -0.86 -0.66
C VAL A 87 -11.77 0.59 -0.19
N LYS A 88 -12.82 1.36 -0.53
CA LYS A 88 -13.00 2.72 -0.01
C LYS A 88 -13.13 2.75 1.51
N ARG A 89 -13.82 1.77 2.10
CA ARG A 89 -13.93 1.65 3.56
C ARG A 89 -12.57 1.34 4.19
N ASP A 90 -11.83 0.40 3.60
CA ASP A 90 -10.50 0.02 4.11
C ASP A 90 -9.53 1.21 4.09
N ALA A 91 -9.55 2.02 3.03
CA ALA A 91 -8.76 3.25 2.95
C ALA A 91 -9.14 4.28 4.03
N SER A 92 -10.43 4.47 4.31
CA SER A 92 -10.88 5.33 5.42
C SER A 92 -10.41 4.80 6.79
N ILE A 93 -10.49 3.47 7.01
CA ILE A 93 -10.02 2.85 8.25
C ILE A 93 -8.53 3.12 8.45
N TRP A 94 -7.72 2.98 7.40
CA TRP A 94 -6.29 3.29 7.45
C TRP A 94 -6.04 4.77 7.78
N GLU A 95 -6.76 5.67 7.12
CA GLU A 95 -6.62 7.10 7.37
C GLU A 95 -6.94 7.46 8.83
N ASP A 96 -8.05 6.97 9.37
CA ASP A 96 -8.45 7.21 10.76
C ASP A 96 -7.44 6.59 11.75
N TYR A 97 -6.98 5.38 11.46
CA TYR A 97 -6.01 4.66 12.29
C TYR A 97 -4.64 5.36 12.34
N LEU A 98 -4.14 5.83 11.19
CA LEU A 98 -2.85 6.52 11.11
C LEU A 98 -2.90 7.89 11.79
N LYS A 99 -4.04 8.60 11.70
CA LYS A 99 -4.28 9.84 12.45
C LYS A 99 -4.25 9.59 13.97
N ASP A 100 -4.91 8.53 14.44
CA ASP A 100 -4.94 8.18 15.87
C ASP A 100 -3.55 7.80 16.40
N LEU A 101 -2.77 7.06 15.61
CA LEU A 101 -1.40 6.71 15.96
C LEU A 101 -0.47 7.93 16.04
N GLY A 102 -0.75 8.98 15.24
CA GLY A 102 0.07 10.19 15.15
C GLY A 102 1.31 10.04 14.27
N VAL A 103 1.35 9.02 13.40
CA VAL A 103 2.47 8.78 12.47
C VAL A 103 2.38 9.66 11.24
N SER A 104 3.51 9.91 10.56
CA SER A 104 3.49 10.61 9.28
C SER A 104 2.93 9.68 8.20
N PHE A 105 1.94 10.14 7.43
CA PHE A 105 1.37 9.33 6.35
C PHE A 105 0.92 10.16 5.14
N GLU A 106 0.81 9.48 3.99
CA GLU A 106 0.31 10.02 2.73
C GLU A 106 -0.72 9.07 2.11
N MET A 107 -1.90 9.61 1.79
CA MET A 107 -2.90 8.90 1.00
C MET A 107 -2.62 9.16 -0.48
N VAL A 108 -2.31 8.11 -1.23
CA VAL A 108 -1.81 8.18 -2.62
C VAL A 108 -2.87 7.66 -3.57
N ALA A 109 -3.21 8.44 -4.60
CA ALA A 109 -4.12 7.95 -5.64
C ALA A 109 -3.52 6.72 -6.35
N PRO A 110 -4.33 5.69 -6.67
CA PRO A 110 -3.87 4.55 -7.46
C PRO A 110 -3.28 5.06 -8.76
N LYS A 111 -2.16 4.50 -9.24
CA LYS A 111 -1.60 4.90 -10.54
C LYS A 111 -2.38 4.23 -11.67
N ARG A 112 -2.54 4.93 -12.80
CA ARG A 112 -3.15 4.37 -14.03
C ARG A 112 -2.17 3.41 -14.70
N ASN A 113 -1.88 2.28 -14.05
CA ASN A 113 -1.04 1.24 -14.61
C ASN A 113 -1.91 0.30 -15.46
N VAL A 114 -1.75 0.39 -16.78
CA VAL A 114 -2.46 -0.47 -17.75
C VAL A 114 -1.93 -1.92 -17.70
N THR A 115 -0.70 -2.12 -17.20
CA THR A 115 -0.09 -3.44 -17.08
C THR A 115 0.40 -3.68 -15.66
N LYS A 116 -0.10 -4.76 -15.03
CA LYS A 116 0.37 -5.22 -13.71
C LYS A 116 1.84 -5.63 -13.79
N LEU A 117 2.63 -5.23 -12.79
CA LEU A 117 4.05 -5.56 -12.73
C LEU A 117 4.25 -7.07 -12.52
N LYS A 118 4.91 -7.72 -13.48
CA LYS A 118 5.32 -9.13 -13.36
C LYS A 118 6.47 -9.27 -12.37
N GLN A 119 6.58 -10.44 -11.73
CA GLN A 119 7.63 -10.71 -10.75
C GLN A 119 9.05 -10.51 -11.32
N GLU A 120 9.32 -10.95 -12.55
CA GLU A 120 10.63 -10.78 -13.19
C GLU A 120 10.99 -9.31 -13.38
N THR A 121 10.04 -8.51 -13.85
CA THR A 121 10.20 -7.06 -14.02
C THR A 121 10.40 -6.37 -12.68
N PHE A 122 9.63 -6.76 -11.66
CA PHE A 122 9.79 -6.26 -10.29
C PHE A 122 11.18 -6.56 -9.75
N LYS A 123 11.65 -7.80 -9.86
CA LYS A 123 13.00 -8.19 -9.45
C LYS A 123 14.08 -7.39 -10.16
N ARG A 124 13.93 -7.12 -11.46
CA ARG A 124 14.89 -6.29 -12.23
C ARG A 124 14.95 -4.85 -11.72
N TYR A 125 13.82 -4.26 -11.34
CA TYR A 125 13.79 -2.88 -10.86
C TYR A 125 14.23 -2.75 -9.40
N THR A 126 13.79 -3.65 -8.53
CA THR A 126 13.97 -3.49 -7.08
C THR A 126 15.10 -4.34 -6.50
N GLY A 127 15.62 -5.29 -7.27
CA GLY A 127 16.58 -6.29 -6.80
C GLY A 127 15.95 -7.38 -5.90
N TRP A 128 14.63 -7.35 -5.69
CA TRP A 128 13.94 -8.27 -4.79
C TRP A 128 13.84 -9.68 -5.36
N ASP A 129 14.51 -10.64 -4.72
CA ASP A 129 14.65 -12.01 -5.22
C ASP A 129 13.64 -13.02 -4.64
N LYS A 130 12.96 -12.65 -3.54
CA LYS A 130 11.96 -13.50 -2.89
C LYS A 130 10.65 -13.55 -3.67
N ARG A 131 9.80 -14.53 -3.33
CA ARG A 131 8.45 -14.63 -3.88
C ARG A 131 7.65 -13.40 -3.50
N THR A 132 6.87 -12.89 -4.45
CA THR A 132 5.94 -11.78 -4.25
C THR A 132 4.60 -12.10 -4.90
N ASN A 133 3.52 -11.60 -4.30
CA ASN A 133 2.21 -11.54 -4.94
C ASN A 133 2.01 -10.14 -5.56
N GLU A 134 0.87 -9.95 -6.20
CA GLU A 134 0.52 -8.68 -6.84
C GLU A 134 0.40 -7.53 -5.83
N HIS A 135 -0.39 -7.71 -4.78
CA HIS A 135 -0.61 -6.70 -3.74
C HIS A 135 0.69 -6.21 -3.09
N GLY A 136 1.59 -7.12 -2.74
CA GLY A 136 2.89 -6.77 -2.18
C GLY A 136 3.75 -5.97 -3.17
N ARG A 137 3.72 -6.31 -4.47
CA ARG A 137 4.42 -5.53 -5.49
C ARG A 137 3.82 -4.13 -5.63
N ASP A 138 2.50 -4.01 -5.63
CA ASP A 138 1.82 -2.71 -5.73
C ASP A 138 2.13 -1.83 -4.51
N ALA A 139 2.08 -2.40 -3.30
CA ALA A 139 2.52 -1.74 -2.07
C ALA A 139 3.99 -1.31 -2.13
N ALA A 140 4.89 -2.15 -2.62
CA ALA A 140 6.30 -1.81 -2.78
C ALA A 140 6.51 -0.66 -3.77
N MET A 141 5.72 -0.60 -4.85
CA MET A 141 5.79 0.49 -5.83
C MET A 141 5.28 1.83 -5.31
N LEU A 142 4.55 1.87 -4.19
CA LEU A 142 4.17 3.12 -3.52
C LEU A 142 5.38 3.80 -2.86
N VAL A 143 6.35 3.01 -2.37
CA VAL A 143 7.48 3.48 -1.56
C VAL A 143 8.84 3.37 -2.26
N PHE A 144 8.93 2.62 -3.36
CA PHE A 144 10.17 2.43 -4.10
C PHE A 144 10.74 3.77 -4.59
N GLY A 145 11.98 4.08 -4.20
CA GLY A 145 12.72 5.26 -4.63
C GLY A 145 12.59 6.51 -3.73
N TYR A 146 11.94 6.40 -2.57
CA TYR A 146 11.91 7.45 -1.53
C TYR A 146 13.14 7.45 -0.61
#